data_AF-A0A7Y7NRJ4-F1
#
_entry.id   AF-A0A7Y7NRJ4-F1
#
_cell.length_a   1.000
_cell.length_b   1.000
_cell.length_c   1.000
_cell.angle_alpha   90.00
_cell.angle_beta   90.00
_cell.angle_gamma   90.00
#
_symmetry.space_group_name_H-M   'P 1'
#
loop_
_entity.id
_entity.type
_entity.pdbx_description
1 polymer ?
#
loop_
_entity_poly.entity_id
_entity_poly.type
_entity_poly.pdbx_seq_one_letter_code
_entity_poly.pdbx_strand_id
1 'polypeptide(L)' 'MMGDPSAVDRAMAKVCEHCPVCLYARYHQKGVVFNFVRNIEGDICPFCKAYERVHGKKAHEKRG' A
#
# COMPACT_ATOMS: atom_id res chain seq x y z
N MET A 1 -4.76 -12.81 18.31
CA MET A 1 -3.90 -13.42 17.25
C MET A 1 -4.07 -12.56 16.01
N MET A 2 -3.17 -11.61 15.77
CA MET A 2 -3.13 -10.90 14.49
C MET A 2 -2.65 -11.92 13.47
N GLY A 3 -3.58 -12.43 12.65
CA GLY A 3 -3.35 -13.56 11.76
C GLY A 3 -2.18 -13.30 10.81
N ASP A 4 -1.31 -14.29 10.67
CA ASP A 4 -0.24 -14.28 9.69
C ASP A 4 -0.77 -13.84 8.32
N PRO A 5 -0.01 -12.99 7.59
CA PRO A 5 -0.38 -12.61 6.24
C PRO A 5 -0.50 -13.87 5.37
N SER A 6 -1.72 -14.11 4.90
CA SER A 6 -2.07 -15.26 4.08
C SER A 6 -1.34 -15.19 2.73
N ALA A 7 -1.25 -16.31 2.02
CA ALA A 7 -0.65 -16.32 0.68
C ALA A 7 -1.33 -15.30 -0.26
N VAL A 8 -2.63 -15.07 -0.06
CA VAL A 8 -3.42 -14.06 -0.77
C VAL A 8 -2.97 -12.64 -0.41
N ASP A 9 -2.76 -12.34 0.88
CA ASP A 9 -2.26 -11.03 1.31
C ASP A 9 -0.89 -10.72 0.69
N ARG A 10 0.00 -11.72 0.61
CA ARG A 10 1.32 -11.56 -0.03
C ARG A 10 1.22 -11.33 -1.53
N ALA A 11 0.31 -12.02 -2.21
CA ALA A 11 0.06 -11.78 -3.64
C ALA A 11 -0.52 -10.38 -3.88
N MET A 12 -1.47 -9.96 -3.05
CA MET A 12 -2.05 -8.62 -3.11
C MET A 12 -1.02 -7.52 -2.80
N ALA A 13 -0.14 -7.74 -1.83
CA ALA A 13 0.97 -6.84 -1.54
C ALA A 13 1.90 -6.68 -2.76
N LYS A 14 2.26 -7.78 -3.44
CA LYS A 14 3.05 -7.71 -4.69
C LYS A 14 2.33 -6.93 -5.80
N VAL A 15 1.02 -7.05 -5.90
CA VAL A 15 0.21 -6.25 -6.86
C VAL A 15 0.25 -4.77 -6.48
N CYS A 16 0.17 -4.44 -5.18
CA CYS A 16 0.31 -3.08 -4.69
C CYS A 16 1.67 -2.48 -5.08
N GLU A 17 2.76 -3.25 -5.01
CA GLU A 17 4.10 -2.81 -5.45
C GLU A 17 4.19 -2.48 -6.94
N HIS A 18 3.34 -3.09 -7.77
CA HIS A 18 3.27 -2.83 -9.21
C HIS A 18 2.16 -1.85 -9.59
N CYS A 19 1.39 -1.35 -8.63
CA CYS A 19 0.33 -0.40 -8.90
C CYS A 19 0.94 0.96 -9.29
N PRO A 20 0.69 1.48 -10.50
CA PRO A 20 1.30 2.73 -10.96
C PRO A 20 0.94 3.92 -10.07
N VAL A 21 -0.26 3.91 -9.48
CA VAL A 21 -0.72 4.95 -8.55
C VAL A 21 0.06 4.89 -7.23
N CYS A 22 0.22 3.69 -6.65
CA CYS A 22 0.96 3.51 -5.40
C CYS A 22 2.46 3.78 -5.60
N LEU A 23 3.03 3.34 -6.73
CA LEU A 23 4.40 3.65 -7.16
C LEU A 23 4.62 5.15 -7.30
N TYR A 24 3.70 5.86 -7.97
CA TYR A 24 3.80 7.30 -8.16
C TYR A 24 3.70 8.05 -6.82
N ALA A 25 2.76 7.67 -5.96
CA ALA A 25 2.63 8.26 -4.63
C ALA A 25 3.85 7.99 -3.74
N ARG A 26 4.41 6.78 -3.81
CA ARG A 26 5.65 6.40 -3.12
C ARG A 26 6.87 7.13 -3.64
N TYR A 27 6.94 7.41 -4.94
CA TYR A 27 8.06 8.14 -5.55
C TYR A 27 7.99 9.63 -5.24
N HIS A 28 6.82 10.25 -5.42
CA HIS A 28 6.66 11.69 -5.26
C HIS A 28 6.49 12.13 -3.81
N GLN A 29 5.86 11.33 -2.93
CA GLN A 29 5.64 11.57 -1.48
C GLN A 29 5.16 12.96 -1.06
N LYS A 30 4.79 13.78 -2.03
CA LYS A 30 4.51 15.21 -1.92
C LYS A 30 3.55 15.53 -3.06
N GLY A 31 2.46 16.23 -2.74
CA GLY A 31 1.48 16.68 -3.72
C GLY A 31 0.14 15.93 -3.67
N VAL A 32 -0.75 16.34 -4.57
CA VAL A 32 -2.18 15.97 -4.59
C VAL A 32 -2.39 14.45 -4.70
N VAL A 33 -1.53 13.76 -5.47
CA VAL A 33 -1.61 12.30 -5.65
C VAL A 33 -1.30 11.54 -4.37
N PHE A 34 -0.34 12.01 -3.57
CA PHE A 34 -0.05 11.43 -2.26
C PHE A 34 -1.26 11.55 -1.33
N ASN A 35 -1.94 12.71 -1.34
CA ASN A 35 -3.13 12.92 -0.52
C ASN A 35 -4.34 12.10 -1.01
N PHE A 36 -4.46 11.90 -2.32
CA PHE A 36 -5.47 11.03 -2.92
C PHE A 36 -5.25 9.57 -2.50
N VAL A 37 -4.02 9.07 -2.64
CA VAL A 37 -3.64 7.73 -2.19
C VAL A 37 -3.87 7.57 -0.68
N ARG A 38 -3.46 8.57 0.13
CA ARG A 38 -3.71 8.57 1.58
C ARG A 38 -5.19 8.45 1.94
N ASN A 39 -6.09 9.04 1.15
CA ASN A 39 -7.54 8.95 1.39
C ASN A 39 -8.18 7.64 0.89
N ILE A 40 -7.63 6.99 -0.14
CA ILE A 40 -8.18 5.73 -0.68
C ILE A 40 -7.58 4.46 -0.03
N GLU A 41 -6.40 4.56 0.60
CA GLU A 41 -5.68 3.38 1.12
C GLU A 41 -6.28 2.75 2.38
N GLY A 42 -7.06 3.50 3.17
CA GLY A 42 -7.61 3.03 4.45
C GLY A 42 -8.85 2.13 4.33
N ASP A 43 -9.75 2.47 3.42
CA ASP A 43 -11.07 1.83 3.31
C ASP A 43 -11.43 1.33 1.90
N ILE A 44 -10.82 1.87 0.85
CA ILE A 44 -11.22 1.57 -0.54
C ILE A 44 -10.30 0.54 -1.21
N CYS A 45 -8.99 0.58 -0.95
CA CYS A 45 -8.04 -0.29 -1.63
C CYS A 45 -7.67 -1.54 -0.78
N PRO A 46 -8.15 -2.74 -1.14
CA PRO A 46 -7.78 -3.97 -0.44
C PRO A 46 -6.28 -4.30 -0.55
N PHE A 47 -5.63 -3.88 -1.64
CA PHE A 47 -4.21 -4.14 -1.89
C PHE A 47 -3.29 -3.36 -0.94
N CYS A 48 -3.60 -2.09 -0.67
CA CYS A 48 -2.82 -1.27 0.26
C CYS A 48 -2.97 -1.77 1.70
N LYS A 49 -4.16 -2.24 2.06
CA LYS A 49 -4.43 -2.88 3.36
C LYS A 49 -3.69 -4.21 3.50
N ALA A 50 -3.59 -4.99 2.42
CA ALA A 50 -2.77 -6.21 2.39
C ALA A 50 -1.27 -5.88 2.50
N TYR A 51 -0.80 -4.86 1.78
CA TYR A 51 0.58 -4.38 1.88
C TYR A 51 0.94 -3.95 3.31
N GLU A 52 0.07 -3.19 3.98
CA GLU A 52 0.26 -2.76 5.36
C GLU A 52 0.29 -3.95 6.34
N ARG A 53 -0.52 -4.99 6.12
CA ARG A 53 -0.47 -6.23 6.92
C ARG A 53 0.79 -7.05 6.68
N VAL A 54 1.26 -7.15 5.45
CA VAL A 54 2.44 -7.97 5.07
C VAL A 54 3.74 -7.28 5.48
N HIS A 55 3.86 -5.99 5.18
CA HIS A 55 5.10 -5.23 5.37
C HIS A 55 5.12 -4.44 6.69
N GLY A 56 3.98 -4.28 7.37
CA GLY A 56 3.86 -3.45 8.57
C GLY A 56 4.06 -1.96 8.30
N LYS A 57 4.01 -1.54 7.04
CA LYS A 57 4.27 -0.15 6.59
C LYS A 57 3.21 0.28 5.58
N LYS A 58 2.87 1.57 5.57
CA LYS A 58 1.97 2.15 4.58
C LYS A 58 2.59 2.03 3.18
N ALA A 59 1.80 1.72 2.15
CA ALA A 59 2.32 1.55 0.79
C ALA A 59 2.94 2.86 0.22
N HIS A 60 2.45 4.02 0.67
CA HIS A 60 3.02 5.33 0.34
C HIS A 60 4.30 5.72 1.11
N GLU A 61 4.66 4.98 2.17
CA GLU A 61 5.82 5.29 3.00
C GLU A 61 7.13 5.02 2.24
N LYS A 62 8.13 5.89 2.40
CA LYS A 62 9.35 5.80 1.59
C LYS A 62 10.12 4.61 2.13
N ARG A 63 10.54 3.75 1.24
CA ARG A 63 11.63 2.83 1.55
C ARG A 63 12.88 3.71 1.63
N GLY A 64 13.20 4.14 2.84
CA GLY A 64 14.48 4.77 3.17
C GLY A 64 15.63 3.84 2.84
#